data_AF-A0A5C8TLL6-F1
#
_entry.id   AF-A0A5C8TLL6-F1
#
_cell.length_a   1.000
_cell.length_b   1.000
_cell.length_c   1.000
_cell.angle_alpha   90.00
_cell.angle_beta   90.00
_cell.angle_gamma   90.00
#
_symmetry.space_group_name_H-M   'P 1'
#
loop_
_entity.id
_entity.type
_entity.pdbx_description
1 polymer ?
#
loop_
_entity_poly.entity_id
_entity_poly.type
_entity_poly.pdbx_seq_one_letter_code
_entity_poly.pdbx_strand_id
1 'polypeptide(L)'
;MTSDRAIDANRRNAQASTGPRTRRGKTQSRQNARKHGLAAAAFDPHAEAATEYLAELIAGDFCGDPPILEAAYAVAEAQCHLRRVLVVKGTMIREDAEFSERHAKMDGSSAPDASPELLQALERLERYERRAFSLRKSAIRRFEDMARRARRRPQDTAVD
;
A
#
# COMPACT_ATOMS: atom_id res chain seq x y z
N MET A 1 -8.84 6.54 -22.48
CA MET A 1 -7.78 6.73 -23.50
C MET A 1 -6.94 7.93 -23.11
N THR A 2 -5.63 7.79 -22.99
CA THR A 2 -4.70 8.91 -22.76
C THR A 2 -4.43 9.63 -24.07
N SER A 3 -4.46 10.97 -24.07
CA SER A 3 -4.21 11.77 -25.27
C SER A 3 -2.76 11.64 -25.76
N ASP A 4 -2.53 11.86 -27.06
CA ASP A 4 -1.19 11.81 -27.66
C ASP A 4 -0.22 12.79 -27.00
N ARG A 5 -0.72 13.96 -26.58
CA ARG A 5 0.02 14.92 -25.77
C ARG A 5 0.50 14.34 -24.44
N ALA A 6 -0.34 13.58 -23.75
CA ALA A 6 0.03 12.93 -22.49
C ALA A 6 1.07 11.83 -22.73
N ILE A 7 0.95 11.08 -23.84
CA ILE A 7 1.90 10.02 -24.21
C ILE A 7 3.28 10.60 -24.52
N ASP A 8 3.36 11.66 -25.31
CA ASP A 8 4.63 12.32 -25.66
C ASP A 8 5.30 12.98 -24.45
N ALA A 9 4.52 13.60 -23.56
CA ALA A 9 5.04 14.14 -22.30
C ALA A 9 5.60 13.02 -21.42
N ASN A 10 4.91 11.88 -21.31
CA ASN A 10 5.39 10.73 -20.54
C ASN A 10 6.69 10.15 -21.15
N ARG A 11 6.78 10.14 -22.48
CA ARG A 11 7.96 9.64 -23.20
C ARG A 11 9.20 10.53 -23.00
N ARG A 12 9.05 11.86 -23.07
CA ARG A 12 10.14 12.81 -22.75
C ARG A 12 10.54 12.74 -21.27
N ASN A 13 9.57 12.67 -20.37
CA ASN A 13 9.85 12.53 -18.94
C ASN A 13 10.53 11.20 -18.60
N ALA A 14 10.16 10.11 -19.28
CA ALA A 14 10.82 8.81 -19.11
C ALA A 14 12.28 8.84 -19.61
N GLN A 15 12.56 9.50 -20.73
CA GLN A 15 13.92 9.69 -21.27
C GLN A 15 14.78 10.60 -20.37
N ALA A 16 14.18 11.63 -19.77
CA ALA A 16 14.84 12.52 -18.81
C ALA A 16 14.97 11.89 -17.41
N SER A 17 14.11 10.93 -17.06
CA SER A 17 14.18 10.22 -15.78
C SER A 17 15.32 9.21 -15.83
N THR A 18 16.50 9.63 -15.41
CA THR A 18 17.61 8.74 -15.07
C THR A 18 17.34 8.11 -13.71
N GLY A 19 16.24 7.36 -13.62
CA GLY A 19 15.83 6.66 -12.40
C GLY A 19 17.02 5.93 -11.77
N PRO A 20 17.02 5.74 -10.44
CA PRO A 20 18.25 5.41 -9.74
C PRO A 20 18.86 4.10 -10.23
N ARG A 21 20.10 4.17 -10.71
CA ARG A 21 20.81 3.03 -11.32
C ARG A 21 21.62 2.21 -10.31
N THR A 22 21.79 2.72 -9.09
CA THR A 22 22.56 2.08 -8.01
C THR A 22 21.63 1.55 -6.92
N ARG A 23 22.05 0.50 -6.19
CA ARG A 23 21.27 -0.04 -5.05
C ARG A 23 20.91 1.06 -4.04
N ARG A 24 21.88 1.91 -3.68
CA ARG A 24 21.68 3.07 -2.81
C ARG A 24 20.66 4.05 -3.36
N GLY A 25 20.76 4.38 -4.65
CA GLY A 25 19.81 5.29 -5.30
C GLY A 25 18.40 4.73 -5.33
N LYS A 26 18.24 3.41 -5.52
CA LYS A 26 16.92 2.74 -5.49
C LYS A 26 16.32 2.81 -4.09
N THR A 27 17.12 2.53 -3.05
CA THR A 27 16.72 2.69 -1.65
C THR A 27 16.27 4.13 -1.35
N GLN A 28 16.99 5.12 -1.86
CA GLN A 28 16.67 6.53 -1.64
C GLN A 28 15.40 6.98 -2.42
N SER A 29 15.23 6.51 -3.66
CA SER A 29 14.00 6.73 -4.42
C SER A 29 12.79 6.03 -3.81
N ARG A 30 13.01 4.87 -3.18
CA ARG A 30 12.00 4.19 -2.37
C ARG A 30 11.60 5.03 -1.15
N GLN A 31 12.56 5.67 -0.48
CA GLN A 31 12.27 6.66 0.57
C GLN A 31 11.50 7.88 0.04
N ASN A 32 11.71 8.29 -1.21
CA ASN A 32 10.93 9.39 -1.80
C ASN A 32 9.45 9.04 -2.01
N ALA A 33 9.13 7.80 -2.38
CA ALA A 33 7.75 7.30 -2.42
C ALA A 33 7.12 7.21 -1.01
N ARG A 34 7.94 6.94 0.02
CA ARG A 34 7.54 7.00 1.45
C ARG A 34 7.28 8.44 1.92
N LYS A 35 7.96 9.43 1.33
CA LYS A 35 7.89 10.85 1.72
C LYS A 35 6.65 11.58 1.18
N HIS A 36 6.08 11.18 0.04
CA HIS A 36 5.01 11.94 -0.61
C HIS A 36 3.84 11.08 -1.11
N GLY A 37 2.66 11.35 -0.53
CA GLY A 37 1.33 10.80 -0.85
C GLY A 37 0.43 10.89 0.38
N LEU A 38 -0.83 10.41 0.33
CA LEU A 38 -1.60 10.15 1.56
C LEU A 38 -1.00 9.04 2.44
N ALA A 39 0.14 8.49 2.02
CA ALA A 39 1.09 7.74 2.84
C ALA A 39 1.82 8.61 3.89
N ALA A 40 1.87 9.93 3.74
CA ALA A 40 2.48 10.87 4.69
C ALA A 40 1.56 11.27 5.86
N ALA A 41 0.30 10.82 5.87
CA ALA A 41 -0.53 10.92 7.06
C ALA A 41 -0.04 9.87 8.07
N ALA A 42 0.74 10.36 9.03
CA ALA A 42 1.44 9.66 10.11
C ALA A 42 2.66 8.84 9.65
N PHE A 43 3.86 9.43 9.81
CA PHE A 43 5.06 8.65 10.12
C PHE A 43 4.78 7.92 11.43
N ASP A 44 4.45 6.64 11.34
CA ASP A 44 4.28 5.74 12.47
C ASP A 44 5.44 4.74 12.43
N PRO A 45 6.46 4.89 13.30
CA PRO A 45 7.58 3.97 13.39
C PRO A 45 7.16 2.51 13.60
N HIS A 46 6.02 2.27 14.26
CA HIS A 46 5.50 0.91 14.42
C HIS A 46 4.92 0.36 13.11
N ALA A 47 4.31 1.20 12.28
CA ALA A 47 3.87 0.83 10.94
C ALA A 47 5.05 0.53 10.01
N GLU A 48 6.19 1.21 10.17
CA GLU A 48 7.42 0.94 9.42
C GLU A 48 8.01 -0.42 9.82
N ALA A 49 8.19 -0.68 11.12
CA ALA A 49 8.69 -1.96 11.62
C ALA A 49 7.79 -3.14 11.21
N ALA A 50 6.46 -2.96 11.27
CA ALA A 50 5.50 -3.96 10.82
C ALA A 50 5.62 -4.25 9.31
N THR A 51 5.95 -3.24 8.51
CA THR A 51 6.12 -3.38 7.06
C THR A 51 7.40 -4.12 6.72
N GLU A 52 8.51 -3.84 7.41
CA GLU A 52 9.79 -4.55 7.23
C GLU A 52 9.66 -6.02 7.60
N TYR A 53 9.13 -6.30 8.80
CA TYR A 53 8.86 -7.66 9.25
C TYR A 53 7.97 -8.44 8.27
N LEU A 54 6.88 -7.82 7.81
CA LEU A 54 5.97 -8.47 6.86
C LEU A 54 6.64 -8.72 5.50
N ALA A 55 7.50 -7.82 5.04
CA ALA A 55 8.22 -7.99 3.77
C ALA A 55 9.23 -9.14 3.85
N GLU A 56 9.96 -9.27 4.96
CA GLU A 56 10.88 -10.38 5.19
C GLU A 56 10.13 -11.71 5.27
N LEU A 57 9.00 -11.74 5.99
CA LEU A 57 8.13 -12.91 6.06
C LEU A 57 7.58 -13.32 4.69
N ILE A 58 7.18 -12.34 3.86
CA ILE A 58 6.71 -12.60 2.49
C ILE A 58 7.85 -13.11 1.62
N ALA A 59 9.04 -12.52 1.73
CA ALA A 59 10.20 -12.92 0.93
C ALA A 59 10.69 -14.34 1.27
N GLY A 60 10.64 -14.74 2.55
CA GLY A 60 11.08 -16.04 3.01
C GLY A 60 12.52 -16.33 2.58
N ASP A 61 12.75 -17.50 1.98
CA ASP A 61 14.07 -17.91 1.47
C ASP A 61 14.68 -16.96 0.42
N PHE A 62 13.85 -16.09 -0.18
CA PHE A 62 14.30 -15.09 -1.14
C PHE A 62 14.70 -13.75 -0.49
N CYS A 63 14.81 -13.67 0.84
CA CYS A 63 15.24 -12.45 1.54
C CYS A 63 16.62 -11.94 1.05
N GLY A 64 17.49 -12.84 0.59
CA GLY A 64 18.78 -12.52 -0.01
C GLY A 64 18.72 -12.01 -1.46
N ASP A 65 17.59 -12.18 -2.17
CA ASP A 65 17.40 -11.73 -3.55
C ASP A 65 16.80 -10.30 -3.55
N PRO A 66 17.58 -9.25 -3.89
CA PRO A 66 17.11 -7.88 -3.72
C PRO A 66 15.90 -7.52 -4.59
N PRO A 67 15.82 -7.94 -5.87
CA PRO A 67 14.59 -7.80 -6.66
C PRO A 67 13.35 -8.46 -6.02
N ILE A 68 13.45 -9.68 -5.49
CA ILE A 68 12.31 -10.36 -4.88
C ILE A 68 11.93 -9.70 -3.55
N LEU A 69 12.91 -9.32 -2.75
CA LEU A 69 12.69 -8.58 -1.51
C LEU A 69 11.99 -7.25 -1.79
N GLU A 70 12.37 -6.51 -2.83
CA GLU A 70 11.69 -5.28 -3.25
C GLU A 70 10.22 -5.53 -3.63
N ALA A 71 9.94 -6.64 -4.33
CA ALA A 71 8.57 -7.03 -4.65
C ALA A 71 7.76 -7.42 -3.40
N ALA A 72 8.37 -8.14 -2.46
CA ALA A 72 7.76 -8.49 -1.17
C ALA A 72 7.42 -7.24 -0.35
N TYR A 73 8.32 -6.25 -0.35
CA TYR A 73 8.09 -4.95 0.26
C TYR A 73 6.90 -4.20 -0.35
N ALA A 74 6.74 -4.22 -1.67
CA ALA A 74 5.57 -3.62 -2.31
C ALA A 74 4.25 -4.30 -1.88
N VAL A 75 4.28 -5.62 -1.63
CA VAL A 75 3.12 -6.34 -1.07
C VAL A 75 2.85 -5.90 0.36
N ALA A 76 3.88 -5.85 1.20
CA ALA A 76 3.78 -5.45 2.61
C ALA A 76 3.25 -4.01 2.76
N GLU A 77 3.79 -3.06 1.98
CA GLU A 77 3.34 -1.66 1.98
C GLU A 77 1.86 -1.56 1.58
N ALA A 78 1.44 -2.27 0.54
CA ALA A 78 0.04 -2.29 0.12
C ALA A 78 -0.89 -2.92 1.18
N GLN A 79 -0.41 -3.96 1.88
CA GLN A 79 -1.14 -4.60 2.98
C GLN A 79 -1.31 -3.65 4.18
N CYS A 80 -0.25 -2.97 4.60
CA CYS A 80 -0.30 -1.99 5.69
C CYS A 80 -1.21 -0.80 5.33
N HIS A 81 -1.16 -0.34 4.08
CA HIS A 81 -2.04 0.73 3.62
C HIS A 81 -3.52 0.31 3.66
N LEU A 82 -3.84 -0.91 3.19
CA LEU A 82 -5.20 -1.44 3.29
C LEU A 82 -5.64 -1.57 4.75
N ARG A 83 -4.78 -2.10 5.63
CA ARG A 83 -5.07 -2.22 7.06
C ARG A 83 -5.37 -0.86 7.69
N ARG A 84 -4.58 0.18 7.37
CA ARG A 84 -4.82 1.56 7.83
C ARG A 84 -6.18 2.09 7.39
N VAL A 85 -6.53 1.93 6.11
CA VAL A 85 -7.84 2.37 5.58
C VAL A 85 -8.98 1.68 6.33
N LEU A 86 -8.86 0.36 6.57
CA LEU A 86 -9.87 -0.40 7.29
C LEU A 86 -9.97 -0.03 8.77
N VAL A 87 -8.84 0.27 9.43
CA VAL A 87 -8.83 0.75 10.82
C VAL A 87 -9.56 2.09 10.92
N VAL A 88 -9.21 3.06 10.06
CA VAL A 88 -9.87 4.37 10.04
C VAL A 88 -11.36 4.23 9.73
N LYS A 89 -11.72 3.38 8.77
CA LYS A 89 -13.12 3.08 8.47
C LYS A 89 -13.87 2.54 9.69
N GLY A 90 -13.26 1.61 10.42
CA GLY A 90 -13.84 1.03 11.63
C GLY A 90 -13.95 2.02 12.80
N THR A 91 -12.99 2.93 12.97
CA THR A 91 -13.06 3.98 14.01
C THR A 91 -14.19 4.95 13.73
N MET A 92 -14.32 5.40 12.48
CA MET A 92 -15.39 6.33 12.08
C MET A 92 -16.79 5.74 12.28
N ILE A 93 -16.99 4.48 11.88
CA ILE A 93 -18.29 3.79 12.09
C ILE A 93 -18.61 3.67 13.58
N ARG A 94 -17.61 3.33 14.41
CA ARG A 94 -17.82 3.19 15.85
C ARG A 94 -18.13 4.51 16.53
N GLU A 95 -17.38 5.56 16.19
CA GLU A 95 -17.58 6.91 16.73
C GLU A 95 -18.96 7.45 16.36
N ASP A 96 -19.40 7.24 15.10
CA ASP A 96 -20.74 7.61 14.65
C ASP A 96 -21.84 6.84 15.40
N ALA A 97 -21.70 5.53 15.54
CA ALA A 97 -22.65 4.71 16.29
C ALA A 97 -22.73 5.13 17.77
N GLU A 98 -21.58 5.34 18.42
CA GLU A 98 -21.53 5.81 19.81
C GLU A 98 -22.16 7.21 19.96
N PHE A 99 -21.96 8.10 19.00
CA PHE A 99 -22.56 9.44 19.00
C PHE A 99 -24.09 9.36 18.83
N SER A 100 -24.57 8.58 17.86
CA SER A 100 -25.99 8.36 17.60
C SER A 100 -26.70 7.72 18.79
N GLU A 101 -26.09 6.72 19.45
CA GLU A 101 -26.64 6.10 20.66
C GLU A 101 -26.73 7.07 21.84
N ARG A 102 -25.74 7.95 22.04
CA ARG A 102 -25.75 8.96 23.11
C ARG A 102 -26.86 9.98 22.89
N HIS A 103 -27.06 10.42 21.64
CA HIS A 103 -28.14 11.34 21.28
C HIS A 103 -29.52 10.71 21.51
N ALA A 104 -29.73 9.48 21.02
CA ALA A 104 -30.97 8.73 21.20
C ALA A 104 -31.37 8.55 22.69
N LYS A 105 -30.37 8.33 23.56
CA LYS A 105 -30.60 8.22 25.01
C LYS A 105 -31.00 9.56 25.64
N MET A 106 -30.56 10.70 25.10
CA MET A 106 -30.89 12.02 25.62
C MET A 106 -32.26 12.52 25.15
N ASP A 107 -32.65 12.23 23.92
CA ASP A 107 -33.92 12.69 23.33
C ASP A 107 -35.06 11.66 23.45
N GLY A 108 -34.78 10.46 23.95
CA GLY A 108 -35.76 9.37 24.10
C GLY A 108 -36.19 8.75 22.78
N SER A 109 -35.47 9.04 21.68
CA SER A 109 -35.73 8.50 20.35
C SER A 109 -34.96 7.18 20.13
N SER A 110 -35.28 6.50 19.02
CA SER A 110 -34.44 5.41 18.52
C SER A 110 -33.17 5.95 17.89
N ALA A 111 -32.04 5.26 18.04
CA ALA A 111 -30.80 5.62 17.36
C ALA A 111 -31.03 5.77 15.84
N PRO A 112 -30.68 6.93 15.25
CA PRO A 112 -30.84 7.14 13.81
C PRO A 112 -29.90 6.23 13.01
N ASP A 113 -30.21 6.06 11.72
CA ASP A 113 -29.30 5.47 10.75
C ASP A 113 -27.96 6.25 10.69
N ALA A 114 -26.95 5.63 10.06
CA ALA A 114 -25.62 6.21 9.87
C ALA A 114 -25.68 7.68 9.39
N SER A 115 -24.86 8.56 9.99
CA SER A 115 -24.93 9.98 9.67
C SER A 115 -24.58 10.27 8.20
N PRO A 116 -25.20 11.28 7.56
CA PRO A 116 -24.83 11.72 6.21
C PRO A 116 -23.34 12.06 6.09
N GLU A 117 -22.75 12.63 7.14
CA GLU A 117 -21.33 12.96 7.24
C GLU A 117 -20.46 11.71 7.20
N LEU A 118 -20.83 10.66 7.95
CA LEU A 118 -20.17 9.36 7.89
C LEU A 118 -20.25 8.79 6.48
N LEU A 119 -21.43 8.75 5.87
CA LEU A 119 -21.62 8.20 4.52
C LEU A 119 -20.72 8.89 3.49
N GLN A 120 -20.69 10.22 3.50
CA GLN A 120 -19.82 10.99 2.61
C GLN A 120 -18.33 10.70 2.87
N ALA A 121 -17.92 10.56 4.13
CA ALA A 121 -16.54 10.25 4.46
C ALA A 121 -16.15 8.81 4.04
N LEU A 122 -17.07 7.85 4.18
CA LEU A 122 -16.89 6.47 3.74
C LEU A 122 -16.74 6.39 2.22
N GLU A 123 -17.53 7.14 1.44
CA GLU A 123 -17.37 7.23 -0.01
C GLU A 123 -15.99 7.76 -0.42
N ARG A 124 -15.47 8.77 0.31
CA ARG A 124 -14.12 9.30 0.08
C ARG A 124 -13.05 8.25 0.40
N LEU A 125 -13.26 7.42 1.43
CA LEU A 125 -12.37 6.33 1.81
C LEU A 125 -12.39 5.16 0.82
N GLU A 126 -13.53 4.86 0.19
CA GLU A 126 -13.63 3.77 -0.80
C GLU A 126 -12.61 3.92 -1.94
N ARG A 127 -12.31 5.16 -2.36
CA ARG A 127 -11.31 5.40 -3.40
C ARG A 127 -9.93 4.91 -2.97
N TYR A 128 -9.56 5.14 -1.71
CA TYR A 128 -8.30 4.69 -1.14
C TYR A 128 -8.30 3.17 -0.94
N GLU A 129 -9.42 2.60 -0.50
CA GLU A 129 -9.60 1.16 -0.35
C GLU A 129 -9.41 0.45 -1.70
N ARG A 130 -10.10 0.89 -2.76
CA ARG A 130 -9.98 0.33 -4.12
C ARG A 130 -8.56 0.45 -4.67
N ARG A 131 -7.89 1.58 -4.45
CA ARG A 131 -6.50 1.78 -4.87
C ARG A 131 -5.55 0.86 -4.10
N ALA A 132 -5.67 0.78 -2.78
CA ALA A 132 -4.86 -0.08 -1.93
C ALA A 132 -5.01 -1.56 -2.33
N PHE A 133 -6.25 -2.00 -2.52
CA PHE A 133 -6.57 -3.36 -2.95
C PHE A 133 -5.96 -3.68 -4.33
N SER A 134 -6.09 -2.75 -5.28
CA SER A 134 -5.55 -2.90 -6.63
C SER A 134 -4.02 -2.99 -6.63
N LEU A 135 -3.36 -2.14 -5.83
CA LEU A 135 -1.90 -2.18 -5.63
C LEU A 135 -1.46 -3.50 -4.98
N ARG A 136 -2.19 -3.98 -3.97
CA ARG A 136 -1.90 -5.27 -3.33
C ARG A 136 -1.98 -6.41 -4.34
N LYS A 137 -3.05 -6.45 -5.14
CA LYS A 137 -3.25 -7.50 -6.15
C LYS A 137 -2.17 -7.48 -7.25
N SER A 138 -1.73 -6.31 -7.70
CA SER A 138 -0.64 -6.23 -8.69
C SER A 138 0.72 -6.59 -8.07
N ALA A 139 0.99 -6.14 -6.84
CA ALA A 139 2.21 -6.45 -6.12
C ALA A 139 2.36 -7.96 -5.85
N ILE A 140 1.28 -8.62 -5.38
CA ILE A 140 1.28 -10.07 -5.12
C ILE A 140 1.61 -10.83 -6.40
N ARG A 141 0.93 -10.52 -7.51
CA ARG A 141 1.18 -11.19 -8.80
C ARG A 141 2.64 -11.03 -9.25
N ARG A 142 3.18 -9.81 -9.13
CA ARG A 142 4.59 -9.54 -9.46
C ARG A 142 5.55 -10.34 -8.57
N PHE A 143 5.33 -10.33 -7.26
CA PHE A 143 6.14 -11.09 -6.32
C PHE A 143 6.11 -12.58 -6.64
N GLU A 144 4.92 -13.15 -6.82
CA GLU A 144 4.77 -14.57 -7.14
C GLU A 144 5.43 -14.94 -8.47
N ASP A 145 5.31 -14.10 -9.51
CA ASP A 145 5.98 -14.32 -10.79
C ASP A 145 7.51 -14.36 -10.62
N MET A 146 8.06 -13.44 -9.83
CA MET A 146 9.50 -13.38 -9.56
C MET A 146 9.97 -14.59 -8.73
N ALA A 147 9.24 -14.94 -7.66
CA ALA A 147 9.52 -16.11 -6.84
C ALA A 147 9.43 -17.42 -7.65
N ARG A 148 8.41 -17.57 -8.51
CA ARG A 148 8.29 -18.71 -9.43
C ARG A 148 9.48 -18.83 -10.38
N ARG A 149 9.94 -17.71 -10.94
CA ARG A 149 11.12 -17.70 -11.83
C ARG A 149 12.40 -18.06 -11.09
N ALA A 150 12.59 -17.55 -9.87
CA ALA A 150 13.76 -17.87 -9.06
C ALA A 150 13.81 -19.34 -8.65
N ARG A 151 12.68 -19.95 -8.27
CA ARG A 151 12.58 -21.39 -7.98
C ARG A 151 12.91 -22.28 -9.17
N ARG A 152 12.66 -21.81 -10.38
CA ARG A 152 12.95 -22.54 -11.63
C ARG A 152 14.38 -22.35 -12.12
N ARG A 153 15.11 -21.38 -11.58
CA ARG A 153 16.53 -21.19 -11.90
C ARG A 153 17.27 -22.36 -11.26
N PRO A 154 17.94 -23.23 -12.05
CA PRO A 154 18.81 -24.23 -11.45
C PRO A 154 19.83 -23.49 -10.57
N GLN A 155 20.12 -24.05 -9.39
CA GLN A 155 21.29 -23.62 -8.64
C GLN A 155 22.53 -24.05 -9.44
N ASP A 156 22.97 -23.22 -10.38
CA ASP A 156 24.20 -23.46 -11.11
C ASP A 156 25.40 -23.21 -10.20
N THR A 157 26.20 -24.27 -10.09
CA THR A 157 27.59 -24.40 -9.67
C THR A 157 27.93 -24.17 -8.19
N ALA A 158 27.79 -25.23 -7.39
CA ALA A 158 28.89 -25.64 -6.51
C ALA A 158 29.82 -26.53 -7.34
N VAL A 159 30.80 -25.91 -7.98
CA VAL A 159 32.05 -26.56 -8.36
C VAL A 159 33.06 -26.09 -7.31
N ASP A 160 33.44 -27.00 -6.43
CA ASP A 160 34.82 -27.24 -5.99
C ASP A 160 34.89 -28.64 -5.36
#